data_AF-A2EJL3-F1
#
_entry.id   AF-A2EJL3-F1
#
_cell.length_a   1.000
_cell.length_b   1.000
_cell.length_c   1.000
_cell.angle_alpha   90.00
_cell.angle_beta   90.00
_cell.angle_gamma   90.00
#
_symmetry.space_group_name_H-M   'P 1'
#
loop_
_entity.id
_entity.type
_entity.pdbx_description
1 polymer ?
#
loop_
_entity_poly.entity_id
_entity_poly.type
_entity_poly.pdbx_seq_one_letter_code
_entity_poly.pdbx_strand_id
1 'polypeptide(L)'
;MKSLPDRSHREELANCITHAIMIPVGIAITSYLVYCRWEFDDPIGKFGLIIFGITFSLMMLNSSVYHYASDLFWKRFFRYIDHFSIFIQITGAFTPCVLLCAKNIYGYGILAYLVTFTIIGIISKYFFFDKVFGGFVYLTMGWSTILIYQKIKSYFATQELLWFLYAGICYSIGAAFYALQKSREFMHTVFHLFTDIGALCHFYCLYMMNIRTMQEVPI
;
A
#
# COMPACT_ATOMS: atom_id res chain seq x y z
N MET A 1 25.36 -4.24 9.15
CA MET A 1 23.98 -4.56 8.72
C MET A 1 23.29 -5.34 9.81
N LYS A 2 22.04 -5.02 10.17
CA LYS A 2 21.27 -5.80 11.17
C LYS A 2 21.05 -7.24 10.69
N SER A 3 21.00 -8.18 11.63
CA SER A 3 20.76 -9.61 11.35
C SER A 3 19.44 -9.81 10.59
N LEU A 4 19.40 -10.84 9.75
CA LEU A 4 18.17 -11.31 9.12
C LEU A 4 17.30 -12.00 10.18
N PRO A 5 15.96 -11.90 10.08
CA PRO A 5 15.08 -12.72 10.90
C PRO A 5 15.33 -14.20 10.60
N ASP A 6 15.38 -15.01 11.65
CA ASP A 6 15.46 -16.46 11.55
C ASP A 6 14.04 -16.99 11.31
N ARG A 7 13.78 -17.52 10.11
CA ARG A 7 12.48 -18.04 9.69
C ARG A 7 12.66 -19.38 9.00
N SER A 8 11.70 -20.27 9.21
CA SER A 8 11.72 -21.57 8.57
C SER A 8 11.56 -21.43 7.05
N HIS A 9 12.07 -22.40 6.30
CA HIS A 9 11.88 -22.44 4.85
C HIS A 9 10.39 -22.45 4.46
N ARG A 10 9.54 -23.11 5.27
CA ARG A 10 8.09 -23.17 5.06
C ARG A 10 7.45 -21.80 5.24
N GLU A 11 7.87 -21.04 6.25
CA GLU A 11 7.39 -19.68 6.48
C GLU A 11 7.84 -18.72 5.36
N GLU A 12 9.11 -18.79 4.93
CA GLU A 12 9.61 -17.98 3.81
C GLU A 12 8.87 -18.31 2.50
N LEU A 13 8.60 -19.59 2.22
CA LEU A 13 7.80 -20.00 1.06
C LEU A 13 6.36 -19.47 1.16
N ALA A 14 5.72 -19.58 2.32
CA ALA A 14 4.37 -19.06 2.53
C ALA A 14 4.33 -17.54 2.30
N ASN A 15 5.29 -16.80 2.86
CA ASN A 15 5.41 -15.35 2.68
C ASN A 15 5.62 -14.95 1.22
N CYS A 16 6.41 -15.73 0.47
CA CYS A 16 6.62 -15.51 -0.96
C CYS A 16 5.32 -15.70 -1.75
N ILE A 17 4.60 -16.80 -1.50
CA ILE A 17 3.39 -17.17 -2.23
C ILE A 17 2.26 -16.18 -1.99
N THR A 18 2.03 -15.75 -0.74
CA THR A 18 0.92 -14.83 -0.41
C THR A 18 0.98 -13.56 -1.26
N HIS A 19 2.15 -12.92 -1.32
CA HIS A 19 2.32 -11.71 -2.13
C HIS A 19 2.45 -11.99 -3.63
N ALA A 20 2.99 -13.14 -4.04
CA ALA A 20 3.17 -13.44 -5.46
C ALA A 20 1.83 -13.59 -6.17
N ILE A 21 0.83 -14.17 -5.51
CA ILE A 21 -0.55 -14.28 -6.01
C ILE A 21 -1.19 -12.90 -6.17
N MET A 22 -0.84 -11.93 -5.33
CA MET A 22 -1.41 -10.58 -5.40
C MET A 22 -0.91 -9.78 -6.60
N ILE A 23 0.22 -10.14 -7.20
CA ILE A 23 0.76 -9.44 -8.39
C ILE A 23 -0.24 -9.47 -9.56
N PRO A 24 -0.65 -10.65 -10.10
CA PRO A 24 -1.63 -10.70 -11.18
C PRO A 24 -3.00 -10.16 -10.76
N VAL A 25 -3.41 -10.33 -9.50
CA VAL A 25 -4.66 -9.76 -8.97
C VAL A 25 -4.64 -8.22 -9.06
N GLY A 26 -3.55 -7.59 -8.61
CA GLY A 26 -3.39 -6.13 -8.69
C GLY A 26 -3.38 -5.62 -10.13
N ILE A 27 -2.64 -6.30 -11.02
CA ILE A 27 -2.61 -5.94 -12.45
C ILE A 27 -4.01 -6.05 -13.06
N ALA A 28 -4.74 -7.13 -12.79
CA ALA A 28 -6.08 -7.34 -13.32
C ALA A 28 -7.07 -6.27 -12.82
N ILE A 29 -7.10 -5.99 -11.51
CA ILE A 29 -8.02 -5.00 -10.95
C ILE A 29 -7.66 -3.59 -11.46
N THR A 30 -6.38 -3.20 -11.44
CA THR A 30 -5.99 -1.87 -11.97
C THR A 30 -6.32 -1.73 -13.44
N SER A 31 -6.03 -2.74 -14.26
CA SER A 31 -6.35 -2.71 -15.70
C SER A 31 -7.85 -2.55 -15.93
N TYR A 32 -8.67 -3.26 -15.16
CA TYR A 32 -10.12 -3.11 -15.20
C TYR A 32 -10.58 -1.70 -14.80
N LEU A 33 -10.04 -1.12 -13.71
CA LEU A 33 -10.39 0.23 -13.28
C LEU A 33 -10.04 1.31 -14.32
N VAL A 34 -8.88 1.17 -14.96
CA VAL A 34 -8.44 2.08 -16.03
C VAL A 34 -9.29 1.89 -17.28
N TYR A 35 -9.61 0.63 -17.63
CA TYR A 35 -10.48 0.30 -18.76
C TYR A 35 -11.89 0.89 -18.60
N CYS A 36 -12.49 0.83 -17.41
CA CYS A 36 -13.79 1.45 -17.15
C CYS A 36 -13.82 2.95 -17.46
N ARG A 37 -12.67 3.62 -17.37
CA ARG A 37 -12.51 5.04 -17.67
C ARG A 37 -12.09 5.34 -19.11
N TRP A 38 -11.94 4.33 -19.96
CA TRP A 38 -11.30 4.49 -21.27
C TRP A 38 -11.96 5.60 -22.12
N GLU A 39 -13.29 5.57 -22.22
CA GLU A 39 -14.11 6.52 -22.99
C GLU A 39 -14.24 7.91 -22.34
N PHE A 40 -13.80 8.10 -21.09
CA PHE A 40 -13.91 9.38 -20.38
C PHE A 40 -12.64 10.22 -20.57
N ASP A 41 -12.79 11.52 -20.83
CA ASP A 41 -11.67 12.49 -20.88
C ASP A 41 -11.20 12.89 -19.47
N ASP A 42 -10.67 11.91 -18.73
CA ASP A 42 -10.06 12.12 -17.41
C ASP A 42 -8.66 11.51 -17.33
N PRO A 43 -7.66 12.12 -18.00
CA PRO A 43 -6.27 11.65 -17.96
C PRO A 43 -5.69 11.67 -16.55
N ILE A 44 -6.14 12.59 -15.69
CA ILE A 44 -5.66 12.73 -14.30
C ILE A 44 -6.14 11.55 -13.44
N GLY A 45 -7.42 11.19 -13.53
CA GLY A 45 -7.96 10.03 -12.82
C GLY A 45 -7.31 8.72 -13.27
N LYS A 46 -7.16 8.53 -14.60
CA LYS A 46 -6.43 7.39 -15.19
C LYS A 46 -5.01 7.28 -14.66
N PHE A 47 -4.27 8.40 -14.64
CA PHE A 47 -2.90 8.46 -14.14
C PHE A 47 -2.81 8.05 -12.66
N GLY A 48 -3.72 8.54 -11.81
CA GLY A 48 -3.75 8.15 -10.40
C GLY A 48 -3.96 6.65 -10.17
N LEU A 49 -4.87 6.04 -10.93
CA LEU A 49 -5.12 4.59 -10.88
C LEU A 49 -3.91 3.77 -11.34
N ILE A 50 -3.22 4.23 -12.39
CA ILE A 50 -1.99 3.59 -12.90
C ILE A 50 -0.88 3.65 -11.85
N ILE A 51 -0.67 4.81 -11.20
CA ILE A 51 0.32 4.95 -10.14
C ILE A 51 0.05 3.94 -9.02
N PHE A 52 -1.19 3.84 -8.55
CA PHE A 52 -1.55 2.87 -7.52
C PHE A 52 -1.26 1.42 -7.93
N GLY A 53 -1.65 1.02 -9.14
CA GLY A 53 -1.40 -0.35 -9.61
C GLY A 53 0.08 -0.67 -9.72
N ILE A 54 0.87 0.26 -10.27
CA ILE A 54 2.32 0.08 -10.41
C ILE A 54 2.98 -0.05 -9.03
N THR A 55 2.70 0.87 -8.12
CA THR A 55 3.31 0.83 -6.78
C THR A 55 2.88 -0.41 -6.02
N PHE A 56 1.63 -0.87 -6.19
CA PHE A 56 1.10 -2.05 -5.54
C PHE A 56 1.80 -3.30 -6.06
N SER A 57 1.82 -3.50 -7.37
CA SER A 57 2.47 -4.65 -8.00
C SER A 57 3.97 -4.68 -7.71
N LEU A 58 4.64 -3.52 -7.67
CA LEU A 58 6.05 -3.44 -7.28
C LEU A 58 6.27 -3.82 -5.81
N MET A 59 5.41 -3.38 -4.89
CA MET A 59 5.53 -3.79 -3.48
C MET A 59 5.36 -5.29 -3.32
N MET A 60 4.33 -5.87 -3.95
CA MET A 60 4.09 -7.32 -3.91
C MET A 60 5.24 -8.10 -4.52
N LEU A 61 5.76 -7.67 -5.67
CA LEU A 61 6.92 -8.28 -6.32
C LEU A 61 8.16 -8.21 -5.44
N ASN A 62 8.49 -7.03 -4.91
CA ASN A 62 9.70 -6.85 -4.09
C ASN A 62 9.64 -7.71 -2.83
N SER A 63 8.46 -7.83 -2.21
CA SER A 63 8.28 -8.68 -1.04
C SER A 63 8.42 -10.17 -1.38
N SER A 64 7.78 -10.63 -2.46
CA SER A 64 7.93 -12.01 -2.94
C SER A 64 9.38 -12.36 -3.28
N VAL A 65 10.09 -11.47 -3.99
CA VAL A 65 11.51 -11.68 -4.33
C VAL A 65 12.39 -11.69 -3.09
N TYR A 66 12.13 -10.81 -2.11
CA TYR A 66 12.81 -10.85 -0.83
C TYR A 66 12.63 -12.21 -0.15
N HIS A 67 11.42 -12.74 -0.11
CA HIS A 67 11.14 -14.02 0.54
C HIS A 67 11.67 -15.23 -0.23
N TYR A 68 11.70 -15.16 -1.56
CA TYR A 68 12.28 -16.18 -2.42
C TYR A 68 13.81 -16.26 -2.32
N ALA A 69 14.49 -15.11 -2.13
CA ALA A 69 15.95 -15.07 -2.10
C ALA A 69 16.52 -15.95 -0.98
N SER A 70 17.46 -16.83 -1.36
CA SER A 70 18.20 -17.73 -0.46
C SER A 70 19.63 -17.27 -0.22
N ASP A 71 20.28 -16.70 -1.25
CA ASP A 71 21.60 -16.12 -1.14
C ASP A 71 21.61 -14.94 -0.17
N LEU A 72 22.60 -14.90 0.72
CA LEU A 72 22.66 -13.94 1.82
C LEU A 72 22.81 -12.49 1.34
N PHE A 73 23.56 -12.28 0.25
CA PHE A 73 23.76 -10.95 -0.30
C PHE A 73 22.45 -10.44 -0.91
N TRP A 74 21.81 -11.24 -1.78
CA TRP A 74 20.54 -10.87 -2.40
C TRP A 74 19.41 -10.74 -1.40
N LYS A 75 19.32 -11.63 -0.41
CA LYS A 75 18.32 -11.56 0.67
C LYS A 75 18.40 -10.24 1.43
N ARG A 76 19.62 -9.76 1.70
CA ARG A 76 19.82 -8.45 2.35
C ARG A 76 19.44 -7.30 1.44
N PHE A 77 19.86 -7.34 0.17
CA PHE A 77 19.52 -6.29 -0.80
C PHE A 77 18.00 -6.14 -0.96
N PHE A 78 17.30 -7.24 -1.29
CA PHE A 78 15.86 -7.21 -1.49
C PHE A 78 15.08 -6.88 -0.22
N ARG A 79 15.62 -7.14 0.98
CA ARG A 79 15.02 -6.67 2.23
C ARG A 79 14.90 -5.15 2.31
N TYR A 80 15.89 -4.41 1.81
CA TYR A 80 15.79 -2.95 1.75
C TYR A 80 14.74 -2.52 0.74
N ILE A 81 14.76 -3.11 -0.47
CA ILE A 81 13.82 -2.79 -1.53
C ILE A 81 12.36 -3.07 -1.11
N ASP A 82 12.11 -4.23 -0.50
CA ASP A 82 10.84 -4.60 0.12
C ASP A 82 10.36 -3.52 1.11
N HIS A 83 11.20 -3.13 2.07
CA HIS A 83 10.81 -2.13 3.06
C HIS A 83 10.69 -0.69 2.50
N PHE A 84 11.41 -0.36 1.43
CA PHE A 84 11.25 0.91 0.70
C PHE A 84 9.91 0.92 -0.04
N SER A 85 9.54 -0.19 -0.64
CA SER A 85 8.32 -0.30 -1.44
C SER A 85 7.05 -0.10 -0.61
N ILE A 86 7.06 -0.41 0.70
CA ILE A 86 5.95 -0.08 1.61
C ILE A 86 5.70 1.44 1.68
N PHE A 87 6.76 2.24 1.82
CA PHE A 87 6.63 3.71 1.85
C PHE A 87 6.08 4.27 0.54
N ILE A 88 6.54 3.71 -0.58
CA ILE A 88 6.10 4.11 -1.92
C ILE A 88 4.64 3.71 -2.12
N GLN A 89 4.27 2.50 -1.71
CA GLN A 89 2.92 1.98 -1.89
C GLN A 89 1.89 2.73 -1.04
N ILE A 90 2.24 3.15 0.18
CA ILE A 90 1.32 3.99 0.98
C ILE A 90 0.99 5.27 0.19
N THR A 91 1.99 5.99 -0.31
CA THR A 91 1.78 7.20 -1.14
C THR A 91 1.02 6.89 -2.43
N GLY A 92 1.35 5.78 -3.10
CA GLY A 92 0.65 5.30 -4.29
C GLY A 92 -0.82 5.00 -4.04
N ALA A 93 -1.17 4.45 -2.86
CA ALA A 93 -2.56 4.17 -2.45
C ALA A 93 -3.41 5.44 -2.28
N PHE A 94 -2.84 6.51 -1.73
CA PHE A 94 -3.56 7.78 -1.61
C PHE A 94 -3.65 8.58 -2.91
N THR A 95 -2.74 8.35 -3.86
CA THR A 95 -2.68 9.09 -5.13
C THR A 95 -4.01 9.09 -5.89
N PRO A 96 -4.63 7.94 -6.22
CA PRO A 96 -5.93 7.93 -6.90
C PRO A 96 -7.05 8.54 -6.06
N CYS A 97 -7.07 8.40 -4.73
CA CYS A 97 -8.10 9.04 -3.90
C CYS A 97 -8.10 10.57 -4.07
N VAL A 98 -6.91 11.16 -4.13
CA VAL A 98 -6.75 12.61 -4.35
C VAL A 98 -7.06 12.99 -5.78
N LEU A 99 -6.51 12.25 -6.74
CA LEU A 99 -6.65 12.56 -8.17
C LEU A 99 -8.04 12.23 -8.74
N LEU A 100 -8.86 11.41 -8.06
CA LEU A 100 -10.25 11.16 -8.44
C LEU A 100 -11.22 12.11 -7.72
N CYS A 101 -11.07 12.29 -6.41
CA CYS A 101 -12.13 12.91 -5.58
C CYS A 101 -11.72 14.25 -4.95
N ALA A 102 -10.46 14.41 -4.54
CA ALA A 102 -10.00 15.54 -3.73
C ALA A 102 -9.00 16.44 -4.47
N LYS A 103 -9.36 16.88 -5.69
CA LYS A 103 -8.56 17.80 -6.55
C LYS A 103 -8.53 19.23 -5.99
N ASN A 104 -8.06 19.42 -4.76
CA ASN A 104 -8.02 20.69 -4.04
C ASN A 104 -6.76 20.79 -3.15
N ILE A 105 -6.55 21.95 -2.51
CA ILE A 105 -5.36 22.22 -1.69
C ILE A 105 -5.14 21.21 -0.56
N TYR A 106 -6.21 20.67 0.04
CA TYR A 106 -6.09 19.69 1.12
C TYR A 106 -5.69 18.31 0.58
N GLY A 107 -6.25 17.92 -0.58
CA GLY A 107 -5.85 16.68 -1.27
C GLY A 107 -4.41 16.71 -1.75
N TYR A 108 -3.97 17.81 -2.37
CA TYR A 108 -2.57 17.94 -2.77
C TYR A 108 -1.63 18.08 -1.55
N GLY A 109 -2.09 18.73 -0.47
CA GLY A 109 -1.37 18.79 0.79
C GLY A 109 -1.10 17.42 1.40
N ILE A 110 -2.07 16.49 1.34
CA ILE A 110 -1.85 15.12 1.84
C ILE A 110 -0.86 14.34 0.95
N LEU A 111 -0.90 14.51 -0.37
CA LEU A 111 0.12 13.90 -1.24
C LEU A 111 1.52 14.46 -0.96
N ALA A 112 1.66 15.77 -0.79
CA ALA A 112 2.93 16.38 -0.45
C ALA A 112 3.48 15.86 0.89
N TYR A 113 2.60 15.73 1.90
CA TYR A 113 2.93 15.11 3.19
C TYR A 113 3.42 13.67 3.00
N LEU A 114 2.67 12.85 2.27
CA LEU A 114 2.99 11.44 2.06
C LEU A 114 4.29 11.25 1.28
N VAL A 115 4.51 12.01 0.21
CA VAL A 115 5.78 12.00 -0.55
C VAL A 115 6.95 12.39 0.34
N THR A 116 6.81 13.43 1.16
CA THR A 116 7.84 13.86 2.11
C THR A 116 8.20 12.74 3.08
N PHE A 117 7.18 12.09 3.67
CA PHE A 117 7.40 10.97 4.59
C PHE A 117 7.91 9.71 3.89
N THR A 118 7.56 9.47 2.62
CA THR A 118 8.17 8.41 1.81
C THR A 118 9.68 8.62 1.68
N ILE A 119 10.11 9.84 1.33
CA ILE A 119 11.54 10.18 1.19
C ILE A 119 12.26 10.03 2.52
N ILE A 120 11.72 10.62 3.61
CA ILE A 120 12.29 10.49 4.96
C ILE A 120 12.36 9.02 5.39
N GLY A 121 11.31 8.25 5.12
CA GLY A 121 11.22 6.84 5.44
C GLY A 121 12.27 5.99 4.74
N ILE A 122 12.47 6.20 3.43
CA ILE A 122 13.49 5.52 2.63
C ILE A 122 14.89 5.86 3.14
N ILE A 123 15.18 7.16 3.33
CA ILE A 123 16.48 7.63 3.84
C ILE A 123 16.76 7.03 5.22
N SER A 124 15.80 7.12 6.15
CA SER A 124 15.94 6.56 7.49
C SER A 124 16.16 5.05 7.45
N LYS A 125 15.40 4.31 6.62
CA LYS A 125 15.52 2.87 6.49
C LYS A 125 16.87 2.47 5.91
N TYR A 126 17.41 3.25 4.96
CA TYR A 126 18.74 3.04 4.38
C TYR A 126 19.85 3.18 5.43
N PHE A 127 19.85 4.25 6.23
CA PHE A 127 20.92 4.53 7.20
C PHE A 127 20.82 3.73 8.50
N PHE A 128 19.61 3.54 9.05
CA PHE A 128 19.45 3.02 10.42
C PHE A 128 18.81 1.62 10.49
N PHE A 129 18.17 1.18 9.41
CA PHE A 129 17.35 -0.04 9.33
C PHE A 129 16.58 -0.33 10.64
N ASP A 130 15.69 0.57 11.05
CA ASP A 130 14.89 0.38 12.25
C ASP A 130 13.49 -0.16 11.90
N LYS A 131 13.15 -1.34 12.45
CA LYS A 131 11.86 -2.00 12.24
C LYS A 131 10.73 -1.29 13.00
N VAL A 132 11.01 -0.83 14.22
CA VAL A 132 10.02 -0.19 15.09
C VAL A 132 9.72 1.20 14.57
N PHE A 133 10.75 2.00 14.30
CA PHE A 133 10.58 3.34 13.73
C PHE A 133 9.92 3.27 12.35
N GLY A 134 10.34 2.36 11.48
CA GLY A 134 9.69 2.17 10.18
C GLY A 134 8.20 1.81 10.32
N GLY A 135 7.87 0.87 11.20
CA GLY A 135 6.48 0.50 11.51
C GLY A 135 5.64 1.68 11.99
N PHE A 136 6.19 2.49 12.89
CA PHE A 136 5.55 3.73 13.36
C PHE A 136 5.31 4.70 12.20
N VAL A 137 6.33 4.96 11.37
CA VAL A 137 6.19 5.86 10.22
C VAL A 137 5.12 5.35 9.25
N TYR A 138 5.09 4.04 8.94
CA TYR A 138 4.04 3.46 8.08
C TYR A 138 2.64 3.72 8.62
N LEU A 139 2.42 3.49 9.93
CA LEU A 139 1.11 3.72 10.55
C LEU A 139 0.74 5.20 10.57
N THR A 140 1.68 6.10 10.84
CA THR A 140 1.41 7.54 10.79
C THR A 140 1.04 8.02 9.39
N MET A 141 1.69 7.49 8.35
CA MET A 141 1.34 7.78 6.97
C MET A 141 -0.04 7.21 6.62
N GLY A 142 -0.31 5.95 6.96
CA GLY A 142 -1.57 5.28 6.64
C GLY A 142 -2.79 5.88 7.34
N TRP A 143 -2.64 6.39 8.56
CA TRP A 143 -3.71 7.02 9.32
C TRP A 143 -3.77 8.55 9.16
N SER A 144 -2.92 9.14 8.32
CA SER A 144 -2.88 10.59 8.09
C SER A 144 -4.22 11.17 7.61
N THR A 145 -5.08 10.37 6.98
CA THR A 145 -6.44 10.79 6.60
C THR A 145 -7.37 11.08 7.76
N ILE A 146 -7.17 10.50 8.94
CA ILE A 146 -7.95 10.88 10.14
C ILE A 146 -7.73 12.35 10.46
N LEU A 147 -6.48 12.82 10.36
CA LEU A 147 -6.09 14.20 10.71
C LEU A 147 -6.82 15.24 9.85
N ILE A 148 -7.09 14.88 8.59
CA ILE A 148 -7.75 15.76 7.62
C ILE A 148 -9.18 15.33 7.31
N TYR A 149 -9.73 14.34 8.03
CA TYR A 149 -11.03 13.74 7.73
C TYR A 149 -12.14 14.78 7.57
N GLN A 150 -12.23 15.74 8.49
CA GLN A 150 -13.25 16.80 8.42
C GLN A 150 -13.13 17.67 7.18
N LYS A 151 -11.91 17.84 6.64
CA LYS A 151 -11.63 18.63 5.43
C LYS A 151 -11.90 17.84 4.16
N ILE A 152 -11.81 16.50 4.20
CA ILE A 152 -11.93 15.66 3.01
C ILE A 152 -13.25 14.89 2.91
N LYS A 153 -13.99 14.71 4.01
CA LYS A 153 -15.19 13.85 4.07
C LYS A 153 -16.27 14.20 3.05
N SER A 154 -16.37 15.47 2.63
CA SER A 154 -17.35 15.91 1.63
C SER A 154 -17.02 15.46 0.20
N TYR A 155 -15.78 15.04 -0.05
CA TYR A 155 -15.34 14.55 -1.36
C TYR A 155 -15.52 13.04 -1.53
N PHE A 156 -15.86 12.34 -0.45
CA PHE A 156 -16.01 10.89 -0.43
C PHE A 156 -17.43 10.49 -0.04
N ALA A 157 -17.96 9.45 -0.68
CA ALA A 157 -19.17 8.82 -0.21
C ALA A 157 -18.89 8.08 1.11
N THR A 158 -19.88 8.00 2.00
CA THR A 158 -19.76 7.29 3.28
C THR A 158 -19.25 5.85 3.09
N GLN A 159 -19.74 5.15 2.06
CA GLN A 159 -19.32 3.79 1.77
C GLN A 159 -17.83 3.69 1.38
N GLU A 160 -17.30 4.67 0.66
CA GLU A 160 -15.88 4.73 0.27
C GLU A 160 -15.01 4.88 1.53
N LEU A 161 -15.41 5.78 2.44
CA LEU A 161 -14.73 6.00 3.71
C LEU A 161 -14.73 4.76 4.61
N LEU A 162 -15.81 3.98 4.61
CA LEU A 162 -15.88 2.72 5.37
C LEU A 162 -14.87 1.69 4.85
N TRP A 163 -14.77 1.50 3.53
CA TRP A 163 -13.78 0.59 2.95
C TRP A 163 -12.34 1.08 3.16
N PHE A 164 -12.15 2.40 3.13
CA PHE A 164 -10.87 3.01 3.49
C PHE A 164 -10.50 2.71 4.95
N LEU A 165 -11.47 2.83 5.87
CA LEU A 165 -11.29 2.51 7.28
C LEU A 165 -11.00 1.01 7.49
N TYR A 166 -11.73 0.13 6.81
CA TYR A 166 -11.47 -1.31 6.88
C TYR A 166 -10.07 -1.68 6.40
N ALA A 167 -9.58 -1.02 5.34
CA ALA A 167 -8.19 -1.17 4.91
C ALA A 167 -7.21 -0.77 6.04
N GLY A 168 -7.41 0.40 6.66
CA GLY A 168 -6.57 0.88 7.78
C GLY A 168 -6.58 -0.06 9.00
N ILE A 169 -7.74 -0.62 9.34
CA ILE A 169 -7.88 -1.61 10.42
C ILE A 169 -7.11 -2.89 10.07
N CYS A 170 -7.27 -3.42 8.85
CA CYS A 170 -6.55 -4.63 8.42
C CYS A 170 -5.03 -4.43 8.48
N TYR A 171 -4.53 -3.31 7.96
CA TYR A 171 -3.10 -2.97 8.06
C TYR A 171 -2.60 -2.87 9.50
N SER A 172 -3.42 -2.30 10.41
CA SER A 172 -3.06 -2.17 11.82
C SER A 172 -3.02 -3.52 12.54
N ILE A 173 -3.98 -4.41 12.27
CA ILE A 173 -3.99 -5.78 12.79
C ILE A 173 -2.77 -6.54 12.25
N GLY A 174 -2.48 -6.42 10.95
CA GLY A 174 -1.28 -6.98 10.35
C GLY A 174 -0.02 -6.48 11.06
N ALA A 175 0.11 -5.18 11.30
CA ALA A 175 1.27 -4.60 11.99
C ALA A 175 1.46 -5.17 13.40
N ALA A 176 0.36 -5.48 14.11
CA ALA A 176 0.43 -6.18 15.39
C ALA A 176 1.01 -7.60 15.24
N PHE A 177 0.58 -8.38 14.25
CA PHE A 177 1.17 -9.69 13.96
C PHE A 177 2.63 -9.61 13.53
N TYR A 178 3.02 -8.57 12.77
CA TYR A 178 4.43 -8.31 12.43
C TYR A 178 5.28 -8.03 13.68
N ALA A 179 4.75 -7.29 14.65
CA ALA A 179 5.44 -7.04 15.92
C ALA A 179 5.62 -8.35 16.72
N LEU A 180 4.64 -9.26 16.62
CA LEU A 180 4.66 -10.58 17.24
C LEU A 180 5.45 -11.63 16.46
N GLN A 181 6.13 -11.27 15.36
CA GLN A 181 6.76 -12.25 14.45
C GLN A 181 7.83 -13.14 15.09
N LYS A 182 8.39 -12.76 16.24
CA LYS A 182 9.38 -13.56 16.98
C LYS A 182 8.75 -14.55 17.96
N SER A 183 7.44 -14.43 18.21
CA SER A 183 6.75 -15.22 19.25
C SER A 183 6.32 -16.60 18.76
N ARG A 184 5.98 -16.75 17.48
CA ARG A 184 5.48 -17.98 16.86
C ARG A 184 5.79 -18.00 15.36
N GLU A 185 5.94 -19.20 14.80
CA GLU A 185 6.06 -19.43 13.36
C GLU A 185 4.83 -18.88 12.61
N PHE A 186 5.01 -18.44 11.36
CA PHE A 186 3.97 -17.91 10.46
C PHE A 186 3.32 -16.59 10.87
N MET A 187 3.71 -15.96 11.98
CA MET A 187 3.19 -14.64 12.35
C MET A 187 3.49 -13.58 11.28
N HIS A 188 4.60 -13.70 10.54
CA HIS A 188 4.87 -12.82 9.41
C HIS A 188 3.95 -13.11 8.21
N THR A 189 3.59 -14.38 7.99
CA THR A 189 2.62 -14.77 6.96
C THR A 189 1.24 -14.24 7.29
N VAL A 190 0.83 -14.28 8.56
CA VAL A 190 -0.44 -13.67 9.01
C VAL A 190 -0.41 -12.16 8.76
N PHE A 191 0.73 -11.50 9.00
CA PHE A 191 0.91 -10.09 8.60
C PHE A 191 0.67 -9.90 7.09
N HIS A 192 1.25 -10.73 6.22
CA HIS A 192 1.03 -10.65 4.76
C HIS A 192 -0.45 -10.79 4.40
N LEU A 193 -1.14 -11.78 4.97
CA LEU A 193 -2.57 -11.99 4.72
C LEU A 193 -3.42 -10.77 5.10
N PHE A 194 -3.16 -10.16 6.26
CA PHE A 194 -3.86 -8.93 6.67
C PHE A 194 -3.51 -7.74 5.78
N THR A 195 -2.28 -7.61 5.31
CA THR A 195 -1.92 -6.56 4.34
C THR A 195 -2.57 -6.77 2.97
N ASP A 196 -2.69 -8.01 2.52
CA ASP A 196 -3.35 -8.36 1.26
C ASP A 196 -4.85 -8.07 1.32
N ILE A 197 -5.51 -8.45 2.44
CA ILE A 197 -6.92 -8.10 2.70
C ILE A 197 -7.09 -6.58 2.75
N GLY A 198 -6.20 -5.87 3.46
CA GLY A 198 -6.21 -4.41 3.51
C GLY A 198 -6.10 -3.77 2.13
N ALA A 199 -5.25 -4.32 1.26
CA ALA A 199 -5.12 -3.86 -0.11
C ALA A 199 -6.38 -4.13 -0.94
N LEU A 200 -7.01 -5.30 -0.79
CA LEU A 200 -8.29 -5.61 -1.46
C LEU A 200 -9.41 -4.66 -1.01
N CYS A 201 -9.50 -4.32 0.27
CA CYS A 201 -10.40 -3.28 0.76
C CYS A 201 -10.12 -1.93 0.08
N HIS A 202 -8.85 -1.58 -0.10
CA HIS A 202 -8.45 -0.35 -0.78
C HIS A 202 -8.79 -0.37 -2.28
N PHE A 203 -8.56 -1.50 -2.98
CA PHE A 203 -9.00 -1.68 -4.36
C PHE A 203 -10.51 -1.52 -4.50
N TYR A 204 -11.29 -2.10 -3.59
CA TYR A 204 -12.74 -1.97 -3.60
C TYR A 204 -13.20 -0.53 -3.31
N CYS A 205 -12.53 0.16 -2.39
CA CYS A 205 -12.70 1.58 -2.13
C CYS A 205 -12.51 2.41 -3.41
N LEU A 206 -11.43 2.14 -4.16
CA LEU A 206 -11.15 2.79 -5.43
C LEU A 206 -12.13 2.41 -6.53
N TYR A 207 -12.60 1.16 -6.58
CA TYR A 207 -13.65 0.74 -7.51
C TYR A 207 -14.93 1.57 -7.32
N MET A 208 -15.37 1.74 -6.07
CA MET A 208 -16.55 2.55 -5.73
C MET A 208 -16.34 4.02 -6.11
N MET A 209 -15.19 4.59 -5.76
CA MET A 209 -14.82 5.97 -6.15
C MET A 209 -14.80 6.13 -7.66
N ASN A 210 -14.24 5.14 -8.37
CA ASN A 210 -14.11 5.16 -9.82
C ASN A 210 -15.48 5.26 -10.48
N ILE A 211 -16.42 4.40 -10.10
CA ILE A 211 -17.79 4.39 -10.62
C ILE A 211 -18.49 5.72 -10.36
N ARG A 212 -18.45 6.20 -9.12
CA ARG A 212 -19.12 7.46 -8.75
C ARG A 212 -18.55 8.63 -9.52
N THR A 213 -17.23 8.80 -9.51
CA THR A 213 -16.58 9.96 -10.14
C THR A 213 -16.71 9.97 -11.65
N MET A 214 -16.89 8.82 -12.32
CA MET A 214 -17.22 8.79 -13.75
C MET A 214 -18.59 9.42 -14.06
N GLN A 215 -19.54 9.41 -13.13
CA GLN A 215 -20.84 10.08 -13.30
C GLN A 215 -20.71 11.61 -13.27
N GLU A 216 -19.58 12.14 -12.79
CA GLU A 216 -19.29 13.56 -12.66
C GLU A 216 -18.41 14.08 -13.83
N VAL A 217 -17.83 13.19 -14.64
CA VAL A 217 -16.95 13.54 -15.77
C VAL A 217 -17.79 13.71 -17.04
N PRO A 218 -17.66 14.83 -17.77
CA PRO A 218 -18.30 15.00 -19.08
C PRO A 218 -17.82 13.93 -20.08
N ILE A 219 -18.74 13.39 -20.87
CA ILE A 219 -18.44 12.51 -22.01
C ILE A 219 -18.03 13.36 -23.21
#